data_AF-A0AAN8QU56-F1
#
_entry.id   AF-A0AAN8QU56-F1
#
_cell.length_a   1.000
_cell.length_b   1.000
_cell.length_c   1.000
_cell.angle_alpha   90.00
_cell.angle_beta   90.00
_cell.angle_gamma   90.00
#
_symmetry.space_group_name_H-M   'P 1'
#
loop_
_entity.id
_entity.type
_entity.pdbx_description
1 polymer ?
#
loop_
_entity_poly.entity_id
_entity_poly.type
_entity_poly.pdbx_seq_one_letter_code
_entity_poly.pdbx_strand_id
1 'polypeptide(L)'
;MATSADARHFFSHDGVQSLLSQIWWGDMKRSTKVWKLVLTFFLPPLIYTNLISFREHEEEVKSEEVPHGRDTESLDGGDATMFSLSDIMQTEKDVEEYAALRANLKSAPSSNPKRPFVLLRWREFWFAPVTSFLGNVLMYFLFLGLFAYILLLDFKPPPPHGPSTLEFVLYFWVFTLVCEEFRQTFFRGSTTLYQRMKLYIEDMWNKCDITAISLFALGMCCRMFPWSYEFGRAVLAVDYMVFTLRLIHIFAIHKQLGPKIIIVEKMMKDIFFFLFFLAVWLLAYGVANQALLYSYDPRPGWIFRRVFYRPYLHIFGQIPIHEMDADKLEEGRECTNNATLVEAGAEPCMSTDHNWLVVILLVIFLLVTNILLVNLLIAMFSHTFSEVQEHSDNYWKFQRYNLIVEYHSRPCLAPPFILISHLQIFIKRHIRKIPSMKIKHFVLEIHGREASRLNTREAIQKENIMFAQNKRERERDSERLKRTSVKVDSVLKQMAEIRDHDRRLRMLETKLEYCSSALSWMTEALSQSNLIKTTRPPPSLRDLTPLSPTS
;
A
#
# COMPACT_ATOMS: atom_id res chain seq x y z
N MET A 1 7.11 -15.70 -2.63
CA MET A 1 8.29 -15.34 -1.81
C MET A 1 8.18 -13.93 -1.25
N ALA A 2 8.11 -12.87 -2.07
CA ALA A 2 7.94 -11.50 -1.55
C ALA A 2 6.64 -11.28 -0.76
N THR A 3 5.55 -11.92 -1.17
CA THR A 3 4.26 -11.91 -0.47
C THR A 3 4.31 -12.59 0.90
N SER A 4 4.92 -13.78 0.96
CA SER A 4 5.09 -14.55 2.20
C SER A 4 6.05 -13.90 3.18
N ALA A 5 6.93 -13.03 2.70
CA ALA A 5 7.87 -12.26 3.51
C ALA A 5 7.36 -10.85 3.88
N ASP A 6 6.11 -10.49 3.54
CA ASP A 6 5.52 -9.16 3.74
C ASP A 6 6.46 -8.01 3.27
N ALA A 7 7.08 -8.18 2.10
CA ALA A 7 8.08 -7.25 1.57
C ALA A 7 7.44 -5.99 0.95
N ARG A 8 6.86 -5.11 1.77
CA ARG A 8 6.07 -3.94 1.32
C ARG A 8 6.83 -2.98 0.39
N HIS A 9 8.10 -2.72 0.68
CA HIS A 9 8.96 -1.86 -0.17
C HIS A 9 9.22 -2.42 -1.57
N PHE A 10 9.21 -3.75 -1.72
CA PHE A 10 9.34 -4.37 -3.04
C PHE A 10 8.08 -4.10 -3.88
N PHE A 11 6.90 -4.25 -3.28
CA PHE A 11 5.63 -3.98 -3.97
C PHE A 11 5.38 -2.50 -4.22
N SER A 12 6.01 -1.59 -3.48
CA SER A 12 5.87 -0.16 -3.73
C SER A 12 6.62 0.32 -4.97
N HIS A 13 7.57 -0.48 -5.49
CA HIS A 13 8.37 -0.14 -6.67
C HIS A 13 7.50 0.00 -7.93
N ASP A 14 7.75 1.04 -8.72
CA ASP A 14 6.92 1.39 -9.88
C ASP A 14 6.88 0.31 -10.96
N GLY A 15 7.99 -0.43 -11.13
CA GLY A 15 8.03 -1.58 -12.04
C GLY A 15 7.03 -2.67 -11.68
N VAL A 16 6.90 -2.98 -10.38
CA VAL A 16 5.95 -3.98 -9.86
C VAL A 16 4.52 -3.46 -10.02
N GLN A 17 4.28 -2.19 -9.69
CA GLN A 17 2.96 -1.55 -9.86
C GLN A 17 2.53 -1.43 -11.33
N SER A 18 3.48 -1.22 -12.23
CA SER A 18 3.28 -1.24 -13.68
C SER A 18 2.84 -2.64 -14.13
N LEU A 19 3.56 -3.69 -13.72
CA LEU A 19 3.19 -5.08 -14.02
C LEU A 19 1.80 -5.44 -13.46
N LEU A 20 1.52 -5.10 -12.20
CA LEU A 20 0.21 -5.28 -11.57
C LEU A 20 -0.92 -4.61 -12.35
N SER A 21 -0.66 -3.40 -12.84
CA SER A 21 -1.62 -2.69 -13.70
C SER A 21 -1.83 -3.42 -15.02
N GLN A 22 -0.79 -4.03 -15.60
CA GLN A 22 -0.95 -4.88 -16.79
C GLN A 22 -1.86 -6.08 -16.52
N ILE A 23 -1.61 -6.79 -15.43
CA ILE A 23 -2.38 -7.98 -15.04
C ILE A 23 -3.83 -7.58 -14.80
N TRP A 24 -4.07 -6.41 -14.20
CA TRP A 24 -5.42 -5.88 -13.97
C TRP A 24 -6.20 -5.61 -15.26
N TRP A 25 -5.56 -5.00 -16.26
CA TRP A 25 -6.17 -4.72 -17.57
C TRP A 25 -6.23 -5.95 -18.49
N GLY A 26 -5.48 -7.02 -18.16
CA GLY A 26 -5.40 -8.24 -18.98
C GLY A 26 -4.84 -7.94 -20.37
N ASP A 27 -5.53 -8.44 -21.39
CA ASP A 27 -5.16 -8.25 -22.80
C ASP A 27 -5.53 -6.86 -23.35
N MET A 28 -6.21 -6.00 -22.56
CA MET A 28 -6.56 -4.64 -22.95
C MET A 28 -5.39 -3.67 -22.74
N LYS A 29 -5.25 -2.66 -23.62
CA LYS A 29 -4.24 -1.61 -23.42
C LYS A 29 -4.59 -0.73 -22.22
N ARG A 30 -3.58 -0.41 -21.40
CA ARG A 30 -3.72 0.40 -20.17
C ARG A 30 -4.23 1.83 -20.40
N SER A 31 -4.13 2.36 -21.62
CA SER A 31 -4.53 3.73 -21.97
C SER A 31 -6.05 3.90 -22.17
N THR A 32 -6.84 2.83 -22.09
CA THR A 32 -8.29 2.91 -22.23
C THR A 32 -8.91 3.64 -21.05
N LYS A 33 -9.65 4.73 -21.34
CA LYS A 33 -10.39 5.50 -20.32
C LYS A 33 -11.55 4.68 -19.75
N VAL A 34 -11.83 4.83 -18.46
CA VAL A 34 -12.88 4.08 -17.74
C VAL A 34 -14.27 4.23 -18.38
N TRP A 35 -14.63 5.44 -18.84
CA TRP A 35 -15.94 5.68 -19.47
C TRP A 35 -16.16 4.84 -20.73
N LYS A 36 -15.11 4.56 -21.51
CA LYS A 36 -15.18 3.68 -22.69
C LYS A 36 -15.51 2.25 -22.28
N LEU A 37 -14.98 1.80 -21.14
CA LEU A 37 -15.22 0.48 -20.60
C LEU A 37 -16.66 0.36 -20.10
N VAL A 38 -17.18 1.38 -19.40
CA VAL A 38 -18.58 1.43 -18.97
C VAL A 38 -19.53 1.42 -20.17
N LEU A 39 -19.28 2.24 -21.19
CA LEU A 39 -20.10 2.27 -22.41
C LEU A 39 -20.10 0.92 -23.12
N THR A 40 -18.94 0.27 -23.21
CA THR A 40 -18.79 -1.05 -23.86
C THR A 40 -19.43 -2.17 -23.04
N PHE A 41 -19.51 -2.03 -21.71
CA PHE A 41 -20.21 -2.97 -20.84
C PHE A 41 -21.72 -2.97 -21.10
N PHE A 42 -22.33 -1.78 -21.26
CA PHE A 42 -23.76 -1.65 -21.56
C PHE A 42 -24.11 -1.92 -23.02
N LEU A 43 -23.19 -1.68 -23.96
CA LEU A 43 -23.36 -2.01 -25.38
C LEU A 43 -22.28 -2.99 -25.84
N PRO A 44 -22.48 -4.31 -25.64
CA PRO A 44 -21.54 -5.35 -26.06
C PRO A 44 -21.09 -5.31 -27.53
N PRO A 45 -21.91 -4.86 -28.51
CA PRO A 45 -21.44 -4.71 -29.89
C PRO A 45 -20.25 -3.75 -30.07
N LEU A 46 -20.06 -2.79 -29.15
CA LEU A 46 -18.94 -1.85 -29.19
C LEU A 46 -17.58 -2.52 -28.96
N ILE A 47 -17.53 -3.74 -28.40
CA ILE A 47 -16.30 -4.51 -28.21
C ILE A 47 -15.57 -4.73 -29.54
N TYR A 48 -16.34 -4.87 -30.64
CA TYR A 48 -15.79 -5.14 -31.97
C TYR A 48 -15.31 -3.88 -32.70
N THR A 49 -15.62 -2.69 -32.18
CA THR A 49 -15.18 -1.41 -32.75
C THR A 49 -13.76 -1.04 -32.30
N ASN A 50 -13.17 0.01 -32.88
CA ASN A 50 -11.85 0.52 -32.48
C ASN A 50 -11.87 1.35 -31.18
N LEU A 51 -12.96 1.30 -30.39
CA LEU A 51 -13.08 2.05 -29.14
C LEU A 51 -12.10 1.56 -28.06
N ILE A 52 -11.87 0.23 -28.03
CA ILE A 52 -10.95 -0.47 -27.13
C ILE A 52 -9.82 -1.07 -27.97
N SER A 53 -8.59 -0.66 -27.67
CA SER A 53 -7.40 -1.28 -28.23
C SER A 53 -6.98 -2.46 -27.36
N PHE A 54 -6.93 -3.64 -27.98
CA PHE A 54 -6.35 -4.83 -27.40
C PHE A 54 -4.86 -4.87 -27.72
N ARG A 55 -4.10 -5.57 -26.88
CA ARG A 55 -2.71 -5.88 -27.16
C ARG A 55 -2.71 -6.99 -28.20
N GLU A 56 -2.17 -6.71 -29.38
CA GLU A 56 -1.85 -7.78 -30.30
C GLU A 56 -0.85 -8.69 -29.59
N HIS A 57 -1.14 -9.99 -29.53
CA HIS A 57 -0.07 -10.96 -29.44
C HIS A 57 0.75 -10.72 -30.70
N GLU A 58 1.83 -9.96 -30.58
CA GLU A 58 2.85 -9.94 -31.62
C GLU A 58 3.27 -11.41 -31.79
N GLU A 59 2.72 -12.05 -32.82
CA GLU A 59 3.51 -13.03 -33.56
C GLU A 59 4.85 -12.36 -33.81
N GLU A 60 5.92 -13.05 -33.44
CA GLU A 60 7.32 -12.64 -33.58
C GLU A 60 7.69 -12.34 -35.05
N VAL A 61 7.13 -11.33 -35.70
CA VAL A 61 7.59 -10.81 -36.99
C VAL A 61 7.15 -9.35 -37.14
N LYS A 62 7.73 -8.46 -36.33
CA LYS A 62 8.09 -7.14 -36.85
C LYS A 62 9.59 -7.04 -36.75
N SER A 63 10.24 -7.40 -37.85
CA SER A 63 11.58 -6.92 -38.17
C SER A 63 11.57 -5.40 -37.97
N GLU A 64 12.15 -4.93 -36.88
CA GLU A 64 12.70 -3.58 -36.87
C GLU A 64 13.84 -3.61 -37.89
N GLU A 65 13.53 -3.24 -39.13
CA GLU A 65 14.53 -2.71 -40.05
C GLU A 65 15.07 -1.42 -39.41
N VAL A 66 16.11 -1.57 -38.61
CA VAL A 66 17.00 -0.47 -38.27
C VAL A 66 17.57 0.02 -39.61
N PRO A 67 17.43 1.31 -39.97
CA PRO A 67 18.01 1.82 -41.20
C PRO A 67 19.53 1.67 -41.11
N HIS A 68 20.10 0.86 -42.00
CA HIS A 68 21.54 0.85 -42.25
C HIS A 68 21.93 2.18 -42.90
N GLY A 69 22.19 3.19 -42.07
CA GLY A 69 22.93 4.39 -42.46
C GLY A 69 24.41 4.03 -42.56
N ARG A 70 24.84 3.71 -43.78
CA ARG A 70 26.24 3.61 -44.17
C ARG A 70 26.72 5.04 -44.40
N ASP A 71 27.49 5.61 -43.49
CA ASP A 71 28.29 6.79 -43.78
C ASP A 71 29.70 6.61 -43.21
N THR A 72 30.64 6.71 -44.14
CA THR A 72 32.08 6.62 -44.01
C THR A 72 32.68 7.88 -43.38
N GLU A 73 33.79 7.67 -42.66
CA GLU A 73 34.90 8.60 -42.38
C GLU A 73 34.67 9.79 -41.42
N SER A 74 35.26 9.68 -40.21
CA SER A 74 36.24 10.68 -39.72
C SER A 74 36.99 10.15 -38.49
N LEU A 75 38.33 10.23 -38.55
CA LEU A 75 39.29 10.01 -37.48
C LEU A 75 39.07 11.00 -36.32
N ASP A 76 39.08 10.52 -35.06
CA ASP A 76 39.95 11.04 -34.00
C ASP A 76 39.98 10.08 -32.78
N GLY A 77 41.14 9.96 -32.15
CA GLY A 77 41.41 9.04 -31.06
C GLY A 77 41.04 9.57 -29.67
N GLY A 78 40.73 8.66 -28.75
CA GLY A 78 40.58 8.98 -27.33
C GLY A 78 39.96 7.84 -26.51
N ASP A 79 40.72 7.35 -25.53
CA ASP A 79 40.40 6.27 -24.61
C ASP A 79 38.99 6.31 -23.98
N ALA A 80 38.20 5.27 -24.26
CA ALA A 80 37.17 4.76 -23.35
C ALA A 80 36.89 3.29 -23.71
N THR A 81 37.43 2.35 -22.92
CA THR A 81 37.13 0.92 -23.01
C THR A 81 35.69 0.64 -22.58
N MET A 82 34.75 0.91 -23.48
CA MET A 82 33.41 0.35 -23.46
C MET A 82 33.50 -1.03 -24.13
N PHE A 83 33.59 -2.09 -23.33
CA PHE A 83 33.50 -3.46 -23.84
C PHE A 83 32.14 -3.63 -24.54
N SER A 84 32.14 -3.56 -25.87
CA SER A 84 30.97 -3.81 -26.70
C SER A 84 30.71 -5.32 -26.72
N LEU A 85 29.51 -5.70 -26.26
CA LEU A 85 28.96 -7.06 -26.27
C LEU A 85 28.76 -7.65 -27.69
N SER A 86 29.14 -6.93 -28.74
CA SER A 86 29.10 -7.38 -30.14
C SER A 86 30.17 -8.41 -30.49
N ASP A 87 31.32 -8.40 -29.79
CA ASP A 87 32.53 -9.09 -30.27
C ASP A 87 32.72 -10.50 -29.68
N ILE A 88 31.79 -11.00 -28.86
CA ILE A 88 31.88 -12.33 -28.23
C ILE A 88 30.97 -13.37 -28.90
N MET A 89 30.23 -13.02 -29.97
CA MET A 89 29.20 -13.91 -30.55
C MET A 89 29.32 -14.18 -32.06
N GLN A 90 30.54 -14.22 -32.62
CA GLN A 90 30.74 -14.67 -34.02
C GLN A 90 31.63 -15.91 -34.09
N THR A 91 31.03 -17.08 -33.84
CA THR A 91 31.53 -18.34 -34.40
C THR A 91 30.65 -18.71 -35.59
N GLU A 92 31.22 -18.76 -36.79
CA GLU A 92 30.54 -19.10 -38.06
C GLU A 92 29.79 -20.44 -38.01
N LYS A 93 30.12 -21.31 -37.06
CA LYS A 93 29.42 -22.59 -36.79
C LYS A 93 27.98 -22.41 -36.30
N ASP A 94 27.65 -21.32 -35.61
CA ASP A 94 26.32 -21.12 -35.01
C ASP A 94 25.26 -20.68 -36.04
N VAL A 95 25.68 -20.09 -37.16
CA VAL A 95 24.79 -19.63 -38.24
C VAL A 95 24.30 -20.81 -39.09
N GLU A 96 25.17 -21.79 -39.32
CA GLU A 96 24.88 -22.99 -40.12
C GLU A 96 23.97 -23.96 -39.35
N GLU A 97 24.17 -24.10 -38.03
CA GLU A 97 23.30 -24.90 -37.16
C GLU A 97 21.89 -24.28 -37.03
N TYR A 98 21.78 -22.94 -37.01
CA TYR A 98 20.49 -22.24 -37.03
C TYR A 98 19.74 -22.41 -38.36
N ALA A 99 20.45 -22.45 -39.49
CA ALA A 99 19.86 -22.66 -40.81
C ALA A 99 19.32 -24.10 -40.96
N ALA A 100 20.07 -25.10 -40.46
CA ALA A 100 19.66 -26.50 -40.44
C ALA A 100 18.45 -26.76 -39.51
N LEU A 101 18.38 -26.08 -38.36
CA LEU A 101 17.24 -26.16 -37.45
C LEU A 101 15.96 -25.54 -38.05
N ARG A 102 16.12 -24.44 -38.82
CA ARG A 102 15.01 -23.76 -39.50
C ARG A 102 14.44 -24.57 -40.67
N ALA A 103 15.27 -25.38 -41.33
CA ALA A 103 14.81 -26.30 -42.37
C ALA A 103 13.99 -27.46 -41.79
N ASN A 104 14.38 -28.00 -40.63
CA ASN A 104 13.65 -29.07 -39.94
C ASN A 104 12.36 -28.60 -39.24
N LEU A 105 12.23 -27.32 -38.88
CA LEU A 105 10.98 -26.77 -38.33
C LEU A 105 9.88 -26.55 -39.38
N LYS A 106 10.22 -26.46 -40.67
CA LYS A 106 9.24 -26.24 -41.76
C LYS A 106 8.50 -27.50 -42.18
N SER A 107 8.92 -28.69 -41.75
CA SER A 107 8.30 -29.98 -42.10
C SER A 107 7.32 -30.53 -41.07
N ALA A 108 7.00 -29.78 -40.00
CA ALA A 108 5.95 -30.16 -39.06
C ALA A 108 4.63 -29.41 -39.40
N PRO A 109 3.51 -30.12 -39.66
CA PRO A 109 2.24 -29.45 -39.95
C PRO A 109 1.71 -28.82 -38.67
N SER A 110 1.79 -27.49 -38.56
CA SER A 110 1.22 -26.70 -37.46
C SER A 110 -0.31 -26.58 -37.59
N SER A 111 -1.01 -27.66 -37.25
CA SER A 111 -2.45 -27.62 -37.03
C SER A 111 -2.77 -27.00 -35.67
N ASN A 112 -2.92 -25.67 -35.62
CA ASN A 112 -3.70 -25.00 -34.57
C ASN A 112 -4.90 -24.29 -35.23
N PRO A 113 -6.15 -24.67 -34.92
CA PRO A 113 -7.31 -24.06 -35.56
C PRO A 113 -7.43 -22.60 -35.10
N LYS A 114 -7.41 -21.67 -36.05
CA LYS A 114 -7.73 -20.25 -35.84
C LYS A 114 -9.12 -20.16 -35.21
N ARG A 115 -9.20 -19.89 -33.90
CA ARG A 115 -10.49 -19.54 -33.27
C ARG A 115 -10.99 -18.26 -33.94
N PRO A 116 -12.30 -18.11 -34.22
CA PRO A 116 -12.80 -16.93 -34.90
C PRO A 116 -12.50 -15.69 -34.06
N PHE A 117 -11.94 -14.67 -34.71
CA PHE A 117 -11.53 -13.37 -34.13
C PHE A 117 -12.58 -12.78 -33.17
N VAL A 118 -13.87 -12.98 -33.49
CA VAL A 118 -15.02 -12.54 -32.69
C VAL A 118 -15.09 -13.21 -31.32
N LEU A 119 -14.87 -14.52 -31.23
CA LEU A 119 -14.91 -15.27 -29.97
C LEU A 119 -13.65 -15.01 -29.13
N LEU A 120 -12.52 -14.76 -29.78
CA LEU A 120 -11.28 -14.42 -29.11
C LEU A 120 -11.43 -13.06 -28.40
N ARG A 121 -11.87 -12.03 -29.11
CA ARG A 121 -12.04 -10.67 -28.58
C ARG A 121 -13.12 -10.58 -27.51
N TRP A 122 -14.21 -11.34 -27.67
CA TRP A 122 -15.23 -11.48 -26.63
C TRP A 122 -14.66 -12.10 -25.34
N ARG A 123 -13.87 -13.18 -25.49
CA ARG A 123 -13.23 -13.83 -24.35
C ARG A 123 -12.23 -12.91 -23.68
N GLU A 124 -11.35 -12.25 -24.43
CA GLU A 124 -10.32 -11.33 -23.89
C GLU A 124 -10.94 -10.18 -23.09
N PHE A 125 -12.05 -9.61 -23.57
CA PHE A 125 -12.77 -8.56 -22.85
C PHE A 125 -13.40 -9.07 -21.55
N TRP A 126 -14.22 -10.13 -21.61
CA TRP A 126 -14.98 -10.60 -20.43
C TRP A 126 -14.14 -11.38 -19.41
N PHE A 127 -12.98 -11.91 -19.80
CA PHE A 127 -12.06 -12.57 -18.88
C PHE A 127 -11.08 -11.61 -18.19
N ALA A 128 -10.99 -10.36 -18.64
CA ALA A 128 -10.14 -9.36 -18.01
C ALA A 128 -10.61 -9.07 -16.56
N PRO A 129 -9.70 -8.97 -15.57
CA PRO A 129 -10.07 -8.69 -14.18
C PRO A 129 -10.82 -7.35 -14.03
N VAL A 130 -10.43 -6.33 -14.79
CA VAL A 130 -11.07 -5.01 -14.77
C VAL A 130 -12.54 -5.03 -15.18
N THR A 131 -12.92 -5.84 -16.18
CA THR A 131 -14.31 -5.94 -16.64
C THR A 131 -15.16 -6.75 -15.66
N SER A 132 -14.59 -7.81 -15.08
CA SER A 132 -15.23 -8.58 -13.99
C SER A 132 -15.43 -7.71 -12.74
N PHE A 133 -14.45 -6.88 -12.37
CA PHE A 133 -14.59 -5.92 -11.27
C PHE A 133 -15.69 -4.88 -11.56
N LEU A 134 -15.69 -4.27 -12.76
CA LEU A 134 -16.76 -3.31 -13.10
C LEU A 134 -18.13 -3.99 -13.08
N GLY A 135 -18.25 -5.21 -13.61
CA GLY A 135 -19.48 -5.99 -13.56
C GLY A 135 -19.94 -6.24 -12.12
N ASN A 136 -19.02 -6.62 -11.23
CA ASN A 136 -19.33 -6.79 -9.81
C ASN A 136 -19.82 -5.49 -9.17
N VAL A 137 -19.17 -4.36 -9.42
CA VAL A 137 -19.57 -3.05 -8.89
C VAL A 137 -20.98 -2.68 -9.39
N LEU A 138 -21.22 -2.78 -10.70
CA LEU A 138 -22.52 -2.43 -11.30
C LEU A 138 -23.64 -3.33 -10.78
N MET A 139 -23.39 -4.64 -10.72
CA MET A 139 -24.36 -5.60 -10.16
C MET A 139 -24.59 -5.38 -8.67
N TYR A 140 -23.58 -4.95 -7.92
CA TYR A 140 -23.73 -4.62 -6.51
C TYR A 140 -24.58 -3.36 -6.30
N PHE A 141 -24.44 -2.32 -7.14
CA PHE A 141 -25.36 -1.18 -7.14
C PHE A 141 -26.79 -1.59 -7.50
N LEU A 142 -26.97 -2.51 -8.46
CA LEU A 142 -28.29 -3.07 -8.77
C LEU A 142 -28.87 -3.82 -7.57
N PHE A 143 -28.05 -4.61 -6.87
CA PHE A 143 -28.43 -5.31 -5.64
C PHE A 143 -28.90 -4.33 -4.55
N LEU A 144 -28.13 -3.26 -4.29
CA LEU A 144 -28.53 -2.24 -3.33
C LEU A 144 -29.81 -1.51 -3.76
N GLY A 145 -29.95 -1.20 -5.05
CA GLY A 145 -31.17 -0.60 -5.60
C GLY A 145 -32.39 -1.50 -5.45
N LEU A 146 -32.25 -2.81 -5.73
CA LEU A 146 -33.29 -3.80 -5.52
C LEU A 146 -33.63 -3.96 -4.04
N PHE A 147 -32.64 -4.02 -3.16
CA PHE A 147 -32.84 -4.13 -1.72
C PHE A 147 -33.57 -2.89 -1.16
N ALA A 148 -33.15 -1.69 -1.56
CA ALA A 148 -33.84 -0.45 -1.20
C ALA A 148 -35.28 -0.40 -1.74
N TYR A 149 -35.50 -0.81 -3.00
CA TYR A 149 -36.83 -0.91 -3.60
C TYR A 149 -37.75 -1.83 -2.79
N ILE A 150 -37.25 -3.01 -2.41
CA ILE A 150 -38.01 -3.96 -1.59
C ILE A 150 -38.33 -3.37 -0.23
N LEU A 151 -37.34 -2.82 0.48
CA LEU A 151 -37.51 -2.28 1.84
C LEU A 151 -38.51 -1.10 1.87
N LEU A 152 -38.50 -0.25 0.84
CA LEU A 152 -39.32 0.97 0.79
C LEU A 152 -40.70 0.77 0.15
N LEU A 153 -40.84 -0.08 -0.86
CA LEU A 153 -42.05 -0.15 -1.70
C LEU A 153 -42.76 -1.51 -1.66
N ASP A 154 -42.03 -2.62 -1.62
CA ASP A 154 -42.61 -3.96 -1.83
C ASP A 154 -42.61 -4.84 -0.56
N PHE A 155 -42.29 -4.26 0.60
CA PHE A 155 -42.28 -4.94 1.90
C PHE A 155 -43.70 -5.15 2.44
N LYS A 156 -44.41 -6.13 1.87
CA LYS A 156 -45.80 -6.46 2.25
C LYS A 156 -45.84 -7.48 3.41
N PRO A 157 -46.80 -7.33 4.35
CA PRO A 157 -46.95 -8.23 5.48
C PRO A 157 -47.54 -9.59 5.05
N PRO A 158 -47.12 -10.70 5.68
CA PRO A 158 -47.77 -12.00 5.49
C PRO A 158 -49.06 -12.08 6.33
N PRO A 159 -50.08 -12.91 5.99
CA PRO A 159 -50.77 -13.26 4.73
C PRO A 159 -51.91 -12.26 4.38
N PRO A 160 -52.57 -12.34 3.19
CA PRO A 160 -52.65 -13.48 2.25
C PRO A 160 -51.62 -13.48 1.10
N HIS A 161 -50.93 -12.37 0.86
CA HIS A 161 -49.89 -12.28 -0.16
C HIS A 161 -48.54 -12.51 0.53
N GLY A 162 -47.97 -13.70 0.36
CA GLY A 162 -46.62 -14.01 0.85
C GLY A 162 -45.53 -13.11 0.23
N PRO A 163 -44.23 -13.46 0.38
CA PRO A 163 -43.13 -12.70 -0.21
C PRO A 163 -43.32 -12.44 -1.70
N SER A 164 -43.10 -11.19 -2.12
CA SER A 164 -43.14 -10.79 -3.53
C SER A 164 -42.09 -11.56 -4.33
N THR A 165 -42.32 -11.75 -5.62
CA THR A 165 -41.36 -12.40 -6.53
C THR A 165 -39.99 -11.71 -6.50
N LEU A 166 -39.96 -10.39 -6.27
CA LEU A 166 -38.72 -9.62 -6.15
C LEU A 166 -37.95 -9.92 -4.86
N GLU A 167 -38.65 -10.23 -3.77
CA GLU A 167 -38.00 -10.64 -2.52
C GLU A 167 -37.30 -11.99 -2.66
N PHE A 168 -37.92 -12.94 -3.38
CA PHE A 168 -37.26 -14.20 -3.69
C PHE A 168 -36.00 -14.00 -4.54
N VAL A 169 -36.00 -13.04 -5.47
CA VAL A 169 -34.80 -12.67 -6.23
C VAL A 169 -33.72 -12.12 -5.29
N LEU A 170 -34.08 -11.29 -4.31
CA LEU A 170 -33.14 -10.80 -3.29
C LEU A 170 -32.56 -11.93 -2.44
N TYR A 171 -33.40 -12.86 -1.96
CA TYR A 171 -32.94 -14.02 -1.18
C TYR A 171 -31.97 -14.89 -1.97
N PHE A 172 -32.31 -15.16 -3.24
CA PHE A 172 -31.43 -15.88 -4.15
C PHE A 172 -30.12 -15.14 -4.36
N TRP A 173 -30.16 -13.81 -4.49
CA TRP A 173 -28.97 -12.99 -4.62
C TRP A 173 -28.07 -13.08 -3.39
N VAL A 174 -28.61 -12.89 -2.18
CA VAL A 174 -27.82 -13.00 -0.95
C VAL A 174 -27.28 -14.42 -0.78
N PHE A 175 -28.05 -15.45 -1.13
CA PHE A 175 -27.55 -16.82 -1.17
C PHE A 175 -26.35 -16.99 -2.10
N THR A 176 -26.31 -16.30 -3.25
CA THR A 176 -25.12 -16.31 -4.14
C THR A 176 -23.91 -15.65 -3.49
N LEU A 177 -24.09 -14.59 -2.69
CA LEU A 177 -23.02 -13.97 -1.92
C LEU A 177 -22.50 -14.89 -0.81
N VAL A 178 -23.38 -15.60 -0.11
CA VAL A 178 -22.98 -16.62 0.88
C VAL A 178 -22.15 -17.73 0.22
N CYS A 179 -22.56 -18.19 -0.96
CA CYS A 179 -21.82 -19.19 -1.72
C CYS A 179 -20.41 -18.69 -2.14
N GLU A 180 -20.29 -17.40 -2.49
CA GLU A 180 -19.01 -16.74 -2.77
C GLU A 180 -18.09 -16.73 -1.54
N GLU A 181 -18.59 -16.33 -0.37
CA GLU A 181 -17.81 -16.31 0.89
C GLU A 181 -17.37 -17.71 1.30
N PHE A 182 -18.26 -18.69 1.15
CA PHE A 182 -17.93 -20.08 1.39
C PHE A 182 -16.78 -20.48 0.46
N ARG A 183 -16.91 -20.29 -0.86
CA ARG A 183 -15.83 -20.62 -1.81
C ARG A 183 -14.50 -19.95 -1.44
N GLN A 184 -14.50 -18.68 -1.07
CA GLN A 184 -13.30 -17.95 -0.67
C GLN A 184 -12.61 -18.61 0.53
N THR A 185 -13.38 -19.08 1.50
CA THR A 185 -12.89 -19.85 2.65
C THR A 185 -12.28 -21.20 2.24
N PHE A 186 -12.89 -21.91 1.28
CA PHE A 186 -12.40 -23.23 0.84
C PHE A 186 -11.17 -23.18 -0.07
N PHE A 187 -11.08 -22.20 -0.97
CA PHE A 187 -10.01 -22.13 -1.97
C PHE A 187 -8.69 -21.53 -1.44
N ARG A 188 -8.73 -20.86 -0.28
CA ARG A 188 -7.58 -20.22 0.37
C ARG A 188 -6.75 -21.25 1.17
N GLY A 189 -6.05 -22.14 0.45
CA GLY A 189 -4.98 -22.99 0.99
C GLY A 189 -5.30 -24.48 1.19
N SER A 190 -4.28 -25.27 1.55
CA SER A 190 -4.31 -26.73 1.75
C SER A 190 -4.26 -27.15 3.24
N THR A 191 -4.41 -26.23 4.19
CA THR A 191 -4.30 -26.48 5.65
C THR A 191 -5.61 -27.02 6.25
N THR A 192 -5.64 -27.38 7.53
CA THR A 192 -6.86 -27.84 8.21
C THR A 192 -7.94 -26.75 8.26
N LEU A 193 -9.23 -27.12 8.14
CA LEU A 193 -10.36 -26.17 8.01
C LEU A 193 -10.43 -25.13 9.15
N TYR A 194 -10.11 -25.55 10.38
CA TYR A 194 -10.14 -24.67 11.56
C TYR A 194 -9.13 -23.52 11.47
N GLN A 195 -7.89 -23.81 11.04
CA GLN A 195 -6.85 -22.80 10.90
C GLN A 195 -7.19 -21.79 9.80
N ARG A 196 -7.90 -22.23 8.75
CA ARG A 196 -8.41 -21.34 7.69
C ARG A 196 -9.48 -20.40 8.20
N MET A 197 -10.46 -20.90 8.96
CA MET A 197 -11.51 -20.07 9.55
C MET A 197 -10.94 -19.04 10.52
N LYS A 198 -9.94 -19.42 11.34
CA LYS A 198 -9.24 -18.48 12.21
C LYS A 198 -8.59 -17.34 11.42
N LEU A 199 -7.84 -17.66 10.37
CA LEU A 199 -7.20 -16.65 9.51
C LEU A 199 -8.22 -15.78 8.75
N TYR A 200 -9.38 -16.33 8.39
CA TYR A 200 -10.46 -15.58 7.75
C TYR A 200 -11.09 -14.57 8.70
N ILE A 201 -11.35 -14.99 9.95
CA ILE A 201 -11.96 -14.18 11.00
C ILE A 201 -11.01 -13.09 11.51
N GLU A 202 -9.70 -13.18 11.33
CA GLU A 202 -8.77 -12.11 11.74
C GLU A 202 -8.94 -10.82 10.92
N ASP A 203 -9.37 -10.92 9.66
CA ASP A 203 -9.58 -9.78 8.76
C ASP A 203 -10.86 -9.00 9.13
N MET A 204 -10.72 -7.67 9.29
CA MET A 204 -11.81 -6.80 9.72
C MET A 204 -12.95 -6.73 8.70
N TRP A 205 -12.63 -6.80 7.40
CA TRP A 205 -13.64 -6.76 6.33
C TRP A 205 -14.45 -8.04 6.27
N ASN A 206 -13.81 -9.18 6.47
CA ASN A 206 -14.49 -10.48 6.51
C ASN A 206 -15.44 -10.58 7.72
N LYS A 207 -15.10 -9.97 8.86
CA LYS A 207 -16.01 -9.86 10.01
C LYS A 207 -17.26 -9.05 9.66
N CYS A 208 -17.11 -7.95 8.92
CA CYS A 208 -18.23 -7.15 8.43
C CYS A 208 -19.15 -7.99 7.52
N ASP A 209 -18.58 -8.76 6.60
CA ASP A 209 -19.34 -9.62 5.67
C ASP A 209 -20.09 -10.75 6.41
N ILE A 210 -19.48 -11.40 7.41
CA ILE A 210 -20.17 -12.38 8.28
C ILE A 210 -21.31 -11.70 9.05
N THR A 211 -21.09 -10.48 9.55
CA THR A 211 -22.10 -9.73 10.32
C THR A 211 -23.28 -9.33 9.44
N ALA A 212 -23.05 -8.92 8.20
CA ALA A 212 -24.12 -8.64 7.23
C ALA A 212 -24.94 -9.90 6.93
N ILE A 213 -24.27 -11.02 6.63
CA ILE A 213 -24.98 -12.28 6.32
C ILE A 213 -25.80 -12.77 7.53
N SER A 214 -25.28 -12.64 8.75
CA SER A 214 -26.00 -13.07 9.95
C SER A 214 -27.20 -12.16 10.28
N LEU A 215 -27.07 -10.85 10.12
CA LEU A 215 -28.17 -9.90 10.27
C LEU A 215 -29.25 -10.10 9.21
N PHE A 216 -28.88 -10.34 7.96
CA PHE A 216 -29.83 -10.68 6.90
C PHE A 216 -30.60 -11.97 7.19
N ALA A 217 -29.90 -13.03 7.63
CA ALA A 217 -30.53 -14.29 8.02
C ALA A 217 -31.49 -14.09 9.20
N LEU A 218 -31.09 -13.31 10.20
CA LEU A 218 -31.95 -12.95 11.34
C LEU A 218 -33.20 -12.18 10.88
N GLY A 219 -33.03 -11.17 10.02
CA GLY A 219 -34.13 -10.39 9.45
C GLY A 219 -35.11 -11.24 8.64
N MET A 220 -34.59 -12.19 7.84
CA MET A 220 -35.40 -13.15 7.11
C MET A 220 -36.19 -14.08 8.04
N CYS A 221 -35.55 -14.62 9.08
CA CYS A 221 -36.22 -15.46 10.09
C CYS A 221 -37.33 -14.69 10.82
N CYS A 222 -37.05 -13.46 11.27
CA CYS A 222 -38.03 -12.62 11.96
C CYS A 222 -39.20 -12.20 11.06
N ARG A 223 -38.98 -12.05 9.75
CA ARG A 223 -40.02 -11.75 8.77
C ARG A 223 -41.03 -12.89 8.61
N MET A 224 -40.61 -14.14 8.75
CA MET A 224 -41.48 -15.32 8.56
C MET A 224 -42.59 -15.42 9.62
N PHE A 225 -42.41 -14.79 10.79
CA PHE A 225 -43.39 -14.82 11.88
C PHE A 225 -44.18 -13.50 11.95
N PRO A 226 -45.54 -13.55 11.99
CA PRO A 226 -46.37 -12.35 12.09
C PRO A 226 -46.06 -11.49 13.32
N TRP A 227 -45.73 -12.10 14.45
CA TRP A 227 -45.45 -11.38 15.70
C TRP A 227 -44.17 -10.54 15.67
N SER A 228 -43.22 -10.85 14.78
CA SER A 228 -41.90 -10.19 14.70
C SER A 228 -41.70 -9.45 13.37
N TYR A 229 -42.77 -9.21 12.62
CA TYR A 229 -42.68 -8.59 11.30
C TYR A 229 -42.02 -7.20 11.31
N GLU A 230 -42.49 -6.31 12.19
CA GLU A 230 -41.92 -4.94 12.33
C GLU A 230 -40.45 -4.98 12.79
N PHE A 231 -40.13 -5.93 13.68
CA PHE A 231 -38.75 -6.14 14.12
C PHE A 231 -37.87 -6.65 12.96
N GLY A 232 -38.38 -7.58 12.16
CA GLY A 232 -37.69 -8.06 10.95
C GLY A 232 -37.44 -6.94 9.94
N ARG A 233 -38.39 -6.02 9.74
CA ARG A 233 -38.20 -4.82 8.91
C ARG A 233 -37.09 -3.93 9.45
N ALA A 234 -37.08 -3.66 10.75
CA ALA A 234 -36.05 -2.86 11.39
C ALA A 234 -34.65 -3.50 11.26
N VAL A 235 -34.54 -4.81 11.47
CA VAL A 235 -33.29 -5.56 11.29
C VAL A 235 -32.81 -5.49 9.84
N LEU A 236 -33.69 -5.68 8.85
CA LEU A 236 -33.34 -5.57 7.43
C LEU A 236 -32.94 -4.14 7.02
N ALA A 237 -33.49 -3.10 7.66
CA ALA A 237 -33.09 -1.72 7.43
C ALA A 237 -31.67 -1.44 7.93
N VAL A 238 -31.32 -1.95 9.12
CA VAL A 238 -29.94 -1.87 9.65
C VAL A 238 -28.99 -2.70 8.78
N ASP A 239 -29.43 -3.89 8.36
CA ASP A 239 -28.66 -4.76 7.48
C ASP A 239 -28.35 -4.09 6.13
N TYR A 240 -29.32 -3.38 5.54
CA TYR A 240 -29.08 -2.55 4.34
C TYR A 240 -27.95 -1.54 4.57
N MET A 241 -27.88 -0.88 5.74
CA MET A 241 -26.75 0.01 6.05
C MET A 241 -25.42 -0.75 6.05
N VAL A 242 -25.35 -1.94 6.63
CA VAL A 242 -24.12 -2.75 6.65
C VAL A 242 -23.70 -3.16 5.23
N PHE A 243 -24.65 -3.59 4.39
CA PHE A 243 -24.37 -3.85 2.97
C PHE A 243 -23.89 -2.59 2.25
N THR A 244 -24.46 -1.41 2.50
CA THR A 244 -23.94 -0.17 1.88
C THR A 244 -22.51 0.16 2.31
N LEU A 245 -22.14 -0.08 3.58
CA LEU A 245 -20.76 0.12 4.06
C LEU A 245 -19.76 -0.81 3.35
N ARG A 246 -20.18 -1.98 2.89
CA ARG A 246 -19.35 -2.90 2.08
C ARG A 246 -18.88 -2.27 0.76
N LEU A 247 -19.57 -1.25 0.22
CA LEU A 247 -19.07 -0.49 -0.95
C LEU A 247 -17.68 0.12 -0.70
N ILE A 248 -17.39 0.53 0.54
CA ILE A 248 -16.11 1.12 0.90
C ILE A 248 -14.98 0.10 0.63
N HIS A 249 -15.19 -1.16 1.03
CA HIS A 249 -14.23 -2.24 0.77
C HIS A 249 -14.04 -2.49 -0.72
N ILE A 250 -15.13 -2.52 -1.50
CA ILE A 250 -15.07 -2.74 -2.96
C ILE A 250 -14.27 -1.62 -3.64
N PHE A 251 -14.46 -0.36 -3.23
CA PHE A 251 -13.73 0.78 -3.78
C PHE A 251 -12.28 0.92 -3.27
N ALA A 252 -11.86 0.14 -2.27
CA ALA A 252 -10.48 0.18 -1.75
C ALA A 252 -9.41 -0.19 -2.80
N ILE A 253 -9.79 -0.90 -3.86
CA ILE A 253 -8.89 -1.23 -4.98
C ILE A 253 -8.56 -0.01 -5.86
N HIS A 254 -9.38 1.04 -5.83
CA HIS A 254 -9.21 2.19 -6.71
C HIS A 254 -7.98 3.03 -6.33
N LYS A 255 -7.17 3.42 -7.32
CA LYS A 255 -5.89 4.11 -7.10
C LYS A 255 -5.99 5.40 -6.29
N GLN A 256 -7.09 6.15 -6.43
CA GLN A 256 -7.27 7.43 -5.73
C GLN A 256 -8.02 7.33 -4.40
N LEU A 257 -8.88 6.31 -4.25
CA LEU A 257 -9.75 6.17 -3.07
C LEU A 257 -9.15 5.23 -2.03
N GLY A 258 -8.44 4.18 -2.48
CA GLY A 258 -7.85 3.17 -1.62
C GLY A 258 -6.93 3.72 -0.53
N PRO A 259 -5.90 4.52 -0.85
CA PRO A 259 -5.03 5.11 0.17
C PRO A 259 -5.82 5.94 1.20
N LYS A 260 -6.83 6.69 0.75
CA LYS A 260 -7.67 7.50 1.64
C LYS A 260 -8.49 6.65 2.61
N ILE A 261 -9.05 5.53 2.14
CA ILE A 261 -9.80 4.60 3.00
C ILE A 261 -8.91 4.02 4.10
N ILE A 262 -7.66 3.66 3.78
CA ILE A 262 -6.69 3.14 4.76
C ILE A 262 -6.32 4.20 5.81
N ILE A 263 -6.27 5.47 5.43
CA ILE A 263 -6.01 6.56 6.37
C ILE A 263 -7.19 6.75 7.33
N VAL A 264 -8.43 6.73 6.81
CA VAL A 264 -9.65 6.81 7.63
C VAL A 264 -9.68 5.69 8.67
N GLU A 265 -9.32 4.47 8.27
CA GLU A 265 -9.23 3.33 9.19
C GLU A 265 -8.26 3.59 10.35
N LYS A 266 -7.11 4.21 10.08
CA LYS A 266 -6.11 4.54 11.11
C LYS A 266 -6.53 5.72 12.00
N MET A 267 -7.26 6.69 11.46
CA MET A 267 -7.82 7.84 12.20
C MET A 267 -8.92 7.46 13.19
N MET A 268 -9.50 6.25 13.08
CA MET A 268 -10.51 5.78 14.04
C MET A 268 -10.00 5.78 15.49
N LYS A 269 -8.70 5.59 15.72
CA LYS A 269 -8.11 5.67 17.07
C LYS A 269 -8.26 7.06 17.69
N ASP A 270 -8.06 8.11 16.91
CA ASP A 270 -8.19 9.49 17.36
C ASP A 270 -9.66 9.83 17.66
N ILE A 271 -10.58 9.27 16.87
CA ILE A 271 -12.03 9.38 17.12
C ILE A 271 -12.40 8.76 18.46
N PHE A 272 -11.88 7.58 18.80
CA PHE A 272 -12.18 6.94 20.08
C PHE A 272 -11.66 7.75 21.27
N PHE A 273 -10.46 8.33 21.16
CA PHE A 273 -9.91 9.22 22.18
C PHE A 273 -10.78 10.46 22.37
N PHE A 274 -11.17 11.12 21.27
CA PHE A 274 -12.08 12.27 21.32
C PHE A 274 -13.44 11.92 21.91
N LEU A 275 -14.04 10.80 21.48
CA LEU A 275 -15.34 10.35 21.97
C LEU A 275 -15.31 10.11 23.48
N PHE A 276 -14.19 9.64 24.03
CA PHE A 276 -14.01 9.48 25.48
C PHE A 276 -14.08 10.84 26.21
N PHE A 277 -13.31 11.84 25.79
CA PHE A 277 -13.38 13.18 26.40
C PHE A 277 -14.75 13.82 26.22
N LEU A 278 -15.35 13.68 25.04
CA LEU A 278 -16.67 14.18 24.76
C LEU A 278 -17.71 13.53 25.67
N ALA A 279 -17.68 12.21 25.86
CA ALA A 279 -18.62 11.48 26.70
C ALA A 279 -18.51 11.90 28.17
N VAL A 280 -17.30 12.06 28.71
CA VAL A 280 -17.08 12.54 30.09
C VAL A 280 -17.66 13.94 30.28
N TRP A 281 -17.38 14.85 29.34
CA TRP A 281 -17.85 16.23 29.42
C TRP A 281 -19.38 16.34 29.24
N LEU A 282 -19.92 15.58 28.27
CA LEU A 282 -21.34 15.53 27.97
C LEU A 282 -22.14 14.94 29.13
N LEU A 283 -21.62 13.91 29.82
CA LEU A 283 -22.24 13.36 31.02
C LEU A 283 -22.28 14.40 32.16
N ALA A 284 -21.16 15.09 32.41
CA ALA A 284 -21.07 16.10 33.48
C ALA A 284 -22.07 17.25 33.25
N TYR A 285 -22.09 17.81 32.05
CA TYR A 285 -23.01 18.88 31.67
C TYR A 285 -24.47 18.40 31.63
N GLY A 286 -24.73 17.23 31.03
CA GLY A 286 -26.08 16.69 30.88
C GLY A 286 -26.76 16.41 32.21
N VAL A 287 -26.05 15.80 33.16
CA VAL A 287 -26.56 15.54 34.52
C VAL A 287 -26.76 16.84 35.28
N ALA A 288 -25.81 17.78 35.21
CA ALA A 288 -25.93 19.07 35.87
C ALA A 288 -27.15 19.87 35.37
N ASN A 289 -27.38 19.95 34.06
CA ASN A 289 -28.57 20.64 33.53
C ASN A 289 -29.87 19.95 33.90
N GLN A 290 -29.92 18.61 33.85
CA GLN A 290 -31.12 17.88 34.24
C GLN A 290 -31.47 18.14 35.70
N ALA A 291 -30.47 18.19 36.59
CA ALA A 291 -30.66 18.48 38.01
C ALA A 291 -31.04 19.94 38.30
N LEU A 292 -30.56 20.90 37.50
CA LEU A 292 -30.89 22.31 37.66
C LEU A 292 -32.27 22.68 37.10
N LEU A 293 -32.68 22.05 35.99
CA LEU A 293 -33.94 22.36 35.30
C LEU A 293 -35.14 21.61 35.88
N TYR A 294 -34.96 20.38 36.35
CA TYR A 294 -36.06 19.54 36.83
C TYR A 294 -35.75 18.98 38.22
N SER A 295 -36.62 19.27 39.19
CA SER A 295 -36.50 18.75 40.56
C SER A 295 -36.83 17.25 40.65
N TYR A 296 -37.75 16.76 39.82
CA TYR A 296 -38.19 15.36 39.82
C TYR A 296 -38.78 14.93 38.46
N ASP A 297 -38.24 13.85 37.86
CA ASP A 297 -38.82 13.16 36.70
C ASP A 297 -38.62 11.65 36.87
N PRO A 298 -39.66 10.84 37.07
CA PRO A 298 -39.53 9.40 37.33
C PRO A 298 -39.27 8.58 36.06
N ARG A 299 -39.28 9.19 34.87
CA ARG A 299 -39.22 8.47 33.59
C ARG A 299 -37.78 8.32 33.10
N PRO A 300 -37.16 7.12 33.20
CA PRO A 300 -35.75 6.96 32.86
C PRO A 300 -35.43 7.27 31.40
N GLY A 301 -36.30 6.89 30.45
CA GLY A 301 -36.08 7.16 29.03
C GLY A 301 -36.02 8.65 28.68
N TRP A 302 -36.79 9.48 29.37
CA TRP A 302 -36.78 10.94 29.19
C TRP A 302 -35.52 11.56 29.80
N ILE A 303 -35.09 11.08 30.97
CA ILE A 303 -33.82 11.46 31.59
C ILE A 303 -32.65 11.15 30.65
N PHE A 304 -32.56 9.93 30.12
CA PHE A 304 -31.48 9.56 29.18
C PHE A 304 -31.46 10.47 27.94
N ARG A 305 -32.63 10.79 27.38
CA ARG A 305 -32.74 11.72 26.23
C ARG A 305 -32.28 13.13 26.59
N ARG A 306 -32.60 13.64 27.79
CA ARG A 306 -32.19 14.98 28.22
C ARG A 306 -30.71 15.06 28.61
N VAL A 307 -30.16 14.02 29.23
CA VAL A 307 -28.76 13.98 29.67
C VAL A 307 -27.80 13.76 28.50
N PHE A 308 -28.12 12.87 27.56
CA PHE A 308 -27.19 12.53 26.48
C PHE A 308 -27.54 13.18 25.14
N TYR A 309 -28.76 12.96 24.66
CA TYR A 309 -29.15 13.31 23.30
C TYR A 309 -29.27 14.81 23.08
N ARG A 310 -29.88 15.56 24.02
CA ARG A 310 -30.01 17.02 23.89
C ARG A 310 -28.64 17.74 23.91
N PRO A 311 -27.76 17.55 24.91
CA PRO A 311 -26.40 18.11 24.89
C PRO A 311 -25.57 17.75 23.67
N TYR A 312 -25.71 16.53 23.14
CA TYR A 312 -25.04 16.14 21.90
C TYR A 312 -25.45 17.02 20.72
N LEU A 313 -26.74 17.33 20.60
CA LEU A 313 -27.26 18.20 19.53
C LEU A 313 -26.82 19.68 19.68
N HIS A 314 -26.53 20.14 20.89
CA HIS A 314 -26.00 21.49 21.12
C HIS A 314 -24.65 21.71 20.41
N ILE A 315 -23.82 20.66 20.30
CA ILE A 315 -22.52 20.70 19.59
C ILE A 315 -22.74 21.05 18.11
N PHE A 316 -23.83 20.57 17.50
CA PHE A 316 -24.18 20.83 16.11
C PHE A 316 -25.04 22.09 15.92
N GLY A 317 -25.22 22.91 16.96
CA GLY A 317 -25.93 24.19 16.89
C GLY A 317 -27.44 24.12 17.06
N GLN A 318 -28.02 22.95 17.37
CA GLN A 318 -29.45 22.83 17.70
C GLN A 318 -29.67 23.14 19.19
N ILE A 319 -29.70 24.42 19.55
CA ILE A 319 -29.90 24.87 20.93
C ILE A 319 -31.35 25.35 21.09
N PRO A 320 -32.24 24.60 21.79
CA PRO A 320 -33.59 25.04 22.06
C PRO A 320 -33.59 26.08 23.18
N ILE A 321 -33.17 27.32 22.85
CA ILE A 321 -33.09 28.44 23.81
C ILE A 321 -34.45 28.69 24.48
N HIS A 322 -35.55 28.48 23.75
CA HIS A 322 -36.94 28.63 24.22
C HIS A 322 -37.37 27.58 25.27
N GLU A 323 -36.65 26.46 25.39
CA GLU A 323 -36.92 25.44 26.42
C GLU A 323 -35.95 25.52 27.61
N MET A 324 -34.94 26.38 27.54
CA MET A 324 -33.88 26.49 28.55
C MET A 324 -33.89 27.84 29.26
N ASP A 325 -34.26 28.92 28.56
CA ASP A 325 -34.39 30.26 29.15
C ASP A 325 -35.81 30.47 29.68
N ALA A 326 -35.94 30.63 30.99
CA ALA A 326 -37.21 30.95 31.66
C ALA A 326 -37.91 32.18 31.07
N ASP A 327 -37.15 33.18 30.64
CA ASP A 327 -37.65 34.45 30.10
C ASP A 327 -38.23 34.34 28.68
N LYS A 328 -38.00 33.21 27.99
CA LYS A 328 -38.46 32.92 26.62
C LYS A 328 -39.40 31.73 26.53
N LEU A 329 -39.86 31.22 27.68
CA LEU A 329 -40.81 30.12 27.74
C LEU A 329 -42.15 30.61 27.13
N GLU A 330 -42.66 29.90 26.13
CA GLU A 330 -43.98 30.21 25.57
C GLU A 330 -45.05 30.09 26.68
N GLU A 331 -45.78 31.17 26.92
CA GLU A 331 -46.98 31.21 27.75
C GLU A 331 -48.05 30.27 27.15
N GLY A 332 -48.02 28.99 27.51
CA GLY A 332 -49.01 28.03 26.99
C GLY A 332 -48.72 26.53 27.16
N ARG A 333 -47.58 26.11 27.72
CA ARG A 333 -47.32 24.68 27.97
C ARG A 333 -47.98 24.25 29.29
N GLU A 334 -48.96 23.34 29.22
CA GLU A 334 -49.58 22.73 30.41
C GLU A 334 -48.54 21.88 31.15
N CYS A 335 -47.96 22.42 32.21
CA CYS A 335 -47.00 21.71 33.07
C CYS A 335 -47.53 21.59 34.50
N THR A 336 -47.07 20.58 35.24
CA THR A 336 -47.45 20.38 36.65
C THR A 336 -46.24 20.12 37.54
N ASN A 337 -46.32 20.59 38.79
CA ASN A 337 -45.32 20.33 39.84
C ASN A 337 -45.73 19.21 40.79
N ASN A 338 -46.95 18.65 40.64
CA ASN A 338 -47.44 17.62 41.54
C ASN A 338 -46.87 16.25 41.15
N ALA A 339 -46.08 15.65 42.04
CA ALA A 339 -45.40 14.37 41.80
C ALA A 339 -46.37 13.25 41.35
N THR A 340 -47.57 13.21 41.91
CA THR A 340 -48.60 12.20 41.57
C THR A 340 -49.09 12.33 40.12
N LEU A 341 -49.17 13.55 39.59
CA LEU A 341 -49.58 13.82 38.20
C LEU A 341 -48.41 13.59 37.23
N VAL A 342 -47.18 13.85 37.66
CA VAL A 342 -45.97 13.56 36.87
C VAL A 342 -45.76 12.04 36.73
N GLU A 343 -46.02 11.27 37.78
CA GLU A 343 -46.04 9.80 37.73
C GLU A 343 -47.13 9.26 36.80
N ALA A 344 -48.29 9.93 36.75
CA ALA A 344 -49.36 9.64 35.80
C ALA A 344 -49.07 10.06 34.35
N GLY A 345 -47.92 10.70 34.09
CA GLY A 345 -47.41 11.02 32.75
C GLY A 345 -47.47 12.49 32.33
N ALA A 346 -47.89 13.41 33.21
CA ALA A 346 -47.89 14.85 32.93
C ALA A 346 -46.46 15.42 32.79
N GLU A 347 -46.29 16.51 32.02
CA GLU A 347 -44.98 17.17 31.87
C GLU A 347 -44.59 17.94 33.15
N PRO A 348 -43.40 17.67 33.72
CA PRO A 348 -42.92 18.44 34.87
C PRO A 348 -42.57 19.87 34.44
N CYS A 349 -42.90 20.87 35.27
CA CYS A 349 -42.46 22.25 35.00
C CYS A 349 -40.94 22.38 35.23
N MET A 350 -40.35 23.30 34.48
CA MET A 350 -38.97 23.72 34.67
C MET A 350 -38.86 24.61 35.93
N SER A 351 -37.86 24.37 36.77
CA SER A 351 -37.53 25.30 37.86
C SER A 351 -36.83 26.54 37.29
N THR A 352 -37.31 27.72 37.66
CA THR A 352 -36.73 29.01 37.28
C THR A 352 -35.68 29.52 38.28
N ASP A 353 -35.47 28.82 39.40
CA ASP A 353 -34.74 29.32 40.56
C ASP A 353 -33.25 29.60 40.26
N HIS A 354 -32.65 28.81 39.37
CA HIS A 354 -31.23 28.88 39.03
C HIS A 354 -30.97 28.94 37.53
N ASN A 355 -31.87 29.57 36.77
CA ASN A 355 -31.75 29.69 35.32
C ASN A 355 -30.40 30.32 34.88
N TRP A 356 -29.93 31.35 35.59
CA TRP A 356 -28.66 32.01 35.31
C TRP A 356 -27.47 31.03 35.25
N LEU A 357 -27.47 29.99 36.11
CA LEU A 357 -26.42 29.00 36.16
C LEU A 357 -26.50 28.04 34.96
N VAL A 358 -27.71 27.69 34.52
CA VAL A 358 -27.93 26.85 33.32
C VAL A 358 -27.40 27.57 32.08
N VAL A 359 -27.68 28.87 31.94
CA VAL A 359 -27.16 29.69 30.83
C VAL A 359 -25.63 29.75 30.86
N ILE A 360 -25.03 29.96 32.03
CA ILE A 360 -23.56 29.96 32.17
C ILE A 360 -22.97 28.60 31.81
N LEU A 361 -23.55 27.50 32.30
CA LEU A 361 -23.10 26.13 31.99
C LEU A 361 -23.22 25.84 30.49
N LEU A 362 -24.28 26.32 29.82
CA LEU A 362 -24.43 26.21 28.37
C LEU A 362 -23.29 26.94 27.64
N VAL A 363 -22.96 28.19 28.01
CA VAL A 363 -21.87 28.94 27.40
C VAL A 363 -20.53 28.23 27.58
N ILE A 364 -20.23 27.76 28.80
CA ILE A 364 -19.01 27.01 29.11
C ILE A 364 -18.98 25.70 28.30
N PHE A 365 -20.09 24.99 28.23
CA PHE A 365 -20.18 23.74 27.46
C PHE A 365 -19.89 23.97 25.98
N LEU A 366 -20.48 24.99 25.36
CA LEU A 366 -20.24 25.32 23.96
C LEU A 366 -18.80 25.76 23.71
N LEU A 367 -18.20 26.54 24.62
CA LEU A 367 -16.80 26.94 24.50
C LEU A 367 -15.87 25.73 24.56
N VAL A 368 -16.04 24.84 25.54
CA VAL A 368 -15.19 23.65 25.69
C VAL A 368 -15.40 22.67 24.53
N THR A 369 -16.64 22.43 24.10
CA THR A 369 -16.91 21.47 23.02
C THR A 369 -16.51 22.02 21.65
N ASN A 370 -17.08 23.15 21.23
CA ASN A 370 -16.93 23.65 19.86
C ASN A 370 -15.60 24.37 19.63
N ILE A 371 -15.09 25.13 20.62
CA ILE A 371 -13.84 25.88 20.44
C ILE A 371 -12.62 25.05 20.83
N LEU A 372 -12.71 24.23 21.89
CA LEU A 372 -11.58 23.42 22.33
C LEU A 372 -11.59 22.02 21.72
N LEU A 373 -12.59 21.18 22.02
CA LEU A 373 -12.56 19.75 21.68
C LEU A 373 -12.62 19.51 20.16
N VAL A 374 -13.53 20.16 19.43
CA VAL A 374 -13.66 19.97 17.98
C VAL A 374 -12.41 20.46 17.24
N ASN A 375 -11.84 21.62 17.61
CA ASN A 375 -10.61 22.13 16.99
C ASN A 375 -9.39 21.26 17.32
N LEU A 376 -9.33 20.70 18.53
CA LEU A 376 -8.30 19.73 18.90
C LEU A 376 -8.43 18.44 18.06
N LEU A 377 -9.65 17.96 17.81
CA LEU A 377 -9.89 16.81 16.91
C LEU A 377 -9.38 17.08 15.48
N ILE A 378 -9.66 18.27 14.94
CA ILE A 378 -9.15 18.69 13.63
C ILE A 378 -7.62 18.70 13.61
N ALA A 379 -6.98 19.21 14.67
CA ALA A 379 -5.53 19.22 14.79
C ALA A 379 -4.93 17.80 14.87
N MET A 380 -5.54 16.91 15.67
CA MET A 380 -5.12 15.50 15.75
C MET A 380 -5.25 14.80 14.40
N PHE A 381 -6.38 14.96 13.71
CA PHE A 381 -6.56 14.42 12.37
C PHE A 381 -5.53 14.97 11.38
N SER A 382 -5.19 16.25 11.43
CA SER A 382 -4.19 16.83 10.54
C SER A 382 -2.79 16.24 10.78
N HIS A 383 -2.41 16.03 12.05
CA HIS A 383 -1.14 15.40 12.42
C HIS A 383 -1.10 13.94 11.95
N THR A 384 -2.10 13.14 12.36
CA THR A 384 -2.21 11.74 11.98
C THR A 384 -2.30 11.56 10.47
N PHE A 385 -3.03 12.43 9.75
CA PHE A 385 -3.09 12.40 8.28
C PHE A 385 -1.70 12.51 7.67
N SER A 386 -0.92 13.49 8.11
CA SER A 386 0.40 13.77 7.55
C SER A 386 1.38 12.63 7.82
N GLU A 387 1.41 12.09 9.04
CA GLU A 387 2.26 10.95 9.43
C GLU A 387 1.85 9.67 8.69
N VAL A 388 0.55 9.40 8.61
CA VAL A 388 0.02 8.15 8.06
C VAL A 388 0.04 8.16 6.52
N GLN A 389 -0.10 9.31 5.87
CA GLN A 389 -0.11 9.42 4.40
C GLN A 389 1.19 8.90 3.77
N GLU A 390 2.35 9.18 4.39
CA GLU A 390 3.66 8.76 3.87
C GLU A 390 3.80 7.23 3.76
N HIS A 391 3.33 6.51 4.79
CA HIS A 391 3.43 5.05 4.82
C HIS A 391 2.23 4.33 4.19
N SER A 392 1.07 4.99 4.11
CA SER A 392 -0.17 4.32 3.67
C SER A 392 -0.24 4.06 2.18
N ASP A 393 0.45 4.83 1.33
CA ASP A 393 0.57 4.50 -0.10
C ASP A 393 1.34 3.18 -0.30
N ASN A 394 2.45 2.97 0.43
CA ASN A 394 3.20 1.71 0.37
C ASN A 394 2.37 0.52 0.84
N TYR A 395 1.60 0.71 1.91
CA TYR A 395 0.70 -0.31 2.43
C TYR A 395 -0.45 -0.61 1.45
N TRP A 396 -1.06 0.42 0.86
CA TRP A 396 -2.08 0.27 -0.18
C TRP A 396 -1.54 -0.47 -1.40
N LYS A 397 -0.33 -0.14 -1.87
CA LYS A 397 0.33 -0.82 -3.01
C LYS A 397 0.53 -2.32 -2.78
N PHE A 398 0.81 -2.73 -1.54
CA PHE A 398 0.86 -4.14 -1.14
C PHE A 398 -0.54 -4.77 -1.10
N GLN A 399 -1.50 -4.12 -0.45
CA GLN A 399 -2.89 -4.60 -0.40
C GLN A 399 -3.52 -4.75 -1.79
N ARG A 400 -3.22 -3.81 -2.70
CA ARG A 400 -3.63 -3.86 -4.10
C ARG A 400 -3.20 -5.16 -4.79
N TYR A 401 -2.00 -5.66 -4.52
CA TYR A 401 -1.57 -6.94 -5.07
C TYR A 401 -2.49 -8.08 -4.60
N ASN A 402 -2.75 -8.16 -3.29
CA ASN A 402 -3.61 -9.22 -2.74
C ASN A 402 -5.03 -9.17 -3.32
N LEU A 403 -5.60 -7.97 -3.45
CA LEU A 403 -6.90 -7.75 -4.06
C LEU A 403 -6.92 -8.13 -5.55
N ILE A 404 -5.91 -7.76 -6.34
CA ILE A 404 -5.85 -8.10 -7.77
C ILE A 404 -5.75 -9.62 -7.96
N VAL A 405 -4.93 -10.31 -7.16
CA VAL A 405 -4.81 -11.77 -7.19
C VAL A 405 -6.14 -12.43 -6.85
N GLU A 406 -6.84 -11.89 -5.85
CA GLU A 406 -8.16 -12.37 -5.46
C GLU A 406 -9.15 -12.25 -6.62
N TYR A 407 -9.31 -11.06 -7.22
CA TYR A 407 -10.22 -10.85 -8.35
C TYR A 407 -9.86 -11.69 -9.58
N HIS A 408 -8.58 -11.86 -9.89
CA HIS A 408 -8.14 -12.72 -10.98
C HIS A 408 -8.51 -14.20 -10.74
N SER A 409 -8.49 -14.65 -9.48
CA SER A 409 -8.89 -16.01 -9.11
C SER A 409 -10.41 -16.23 -9.14
N ARG A 410 -11.22 -15.16 -8.99
CA ARG A 410 -12.69 -15.23 -9.04
C ARG A 410 -13.18 -15.60 -10.44
N PRO A 411 -14.31 -16.32 -10.56
CA PRO A 411 -14.98 -16.47 -11.86
C PRO A 411 -15.43 -15.10 -12.38
N CYS A 412 -15.48 -14.95 -13.71
CA CYS A 412 -15.70 -13.65 -14.34
C CYS A 412 -17.16 -13.17 -14.26
N LEU A 413 -18.10 -14.07 -13.96
CA LEU A 413 -19.52 -13.73 -13.84
C LEU A 413 -19.79 -13.08 -12.48
N ALA A 414 -20.41 -11.91 -12.50
CA ALA A 414 -20.87 -11.24 -11.30
C ALA A 414 -22.05 -11.97 -10.63
N PRO A 415 -22.23 -11.87 -9.30
CA PRO A 415 -23.48 -12.25 -8.63
C PRO A 415 -24.68 -11.55 -9.32
N PRO A 416 -25.80 -12.24 -9.66
CA PRO A 416 -26.27 -13.57 -9.23
C PRO A 416 -25.91 -14.73 -10.17
N PHE A 417 -25.38 -14.45 -11.37
CA PHE A 417 -25.09 -15.49 -12.38
C PHE A 417 -23.84 -16.31 -12.06
N ILE A 418 -23.14 -15.96 -10.98
CA ILE A 418 -21.94 -16.62 -10.50
C ILE A 418 -22.16 -18.12 -10.20
N LEU A 419 -23.38 -18.52 -9.80
CA LEU A 419 -23.74 -19.92 -9.56
C LEU A 419 -23.57 -20.79 -10.81
N ILE A 420 -23.87 -20.27 -12.00
CA ILE A 420 -23.69 -20.99 -13.27
C ILE A 420 -22.20 -21.30 -13.49
N SER A 421 -21.35 -20.32 -13.19
CA SER A 421 -19.90 -20.49 -13.28
C SER A 421 -19.37 -21.52 -12.27
N HIS A 422 -19.90 -21.53 -11.05
CA HIS A 422 -19.56 -22.51 -10.03
C HIS A 422 -20.04 -23.91 -10.40
N LEU A 423 -21.24 -24.03 -10.95
CA LEU A 423 -21.77 -25.29 -11.46
C LEU A 423 -20.89 -25.84 -12.59
N GLN A 424 -20.48 -24.98 -13.53
CA GLN A 424 -19.56 -25.37 -14.61
C GLN A 424 -18.18 -25.81 -14.10
N ILE A 425 -17.63 -25.10 -13.10
CA ILE A 425 -16.35 -25.47 -12.49
C ILE A 425 -16.48 -26.79 -11.71
N PHE A 426 -17.58 -26.95 -10.96
CA PHE A 426 -17.88 -28.17 -10.21
C PHE A 426 -18.04 -29.37 -11.16
N ILE A 427 -18.82 -29.24 -12.23
CA ILE A 427 -18.96 -30.25 -13.28
C ILE A 427 -17.60 -30.56 -13.91
N LYS A 428 -16.82 -29.54 -14.28
CA LYS A 428 -15.51 -29.73 -14.91
C LYS A 428 -14.50 -30.45 -14.01
N ARG A 429 -14.58 -30.22 -12.69
CA ARG A 429 -13.65 -30.77 -11.69
C ARG A 429 -14.08 -32.13 -11.15
N HIS A 430 -15.35 -32.28 -10.74
CA HIS A 430 -15.88 -33.52 -10.17
C HIS A 430 -16.32 -34.53 -11.23
N ILE A 431 -16.92 -34.09 -12.34
CA ILE A 431 -17.48 -34.98 -13.37
C ILE A 431 -16.46 -35.23 -14.48
N ARG A 432 -15.75 -34.19 -14.96
CA ARG A 432 -14.79 -34.32 -16.08
C ARG A 432 -13.31 -34.46 -15.68
N LYS A 433 -12.97 -34.33 -14.39
CA LYS A 433 -11.58 -34.40 -13.85
C LYS A 433 -10.54 -33.57 -14.63
N ILE A 434 -10.93 -32.45 -15.24
CA ILE A 434 -9.99 -31.59 -15.98
C ILE A 434 -9.33 -30.61 -15.00
N PRO A 435 -7.99 -30.49 -14.96
CA PRO A 435 -7.31 -29.53 -14.10
C PRO A 435 -7.65 -28.08 -14.44
N SER A 436 -7.68 -27.21 -13.43
CA SER A 436 -8.02 -25.79 -13.58
C SER A 436 -6.95 -25.03 -14.37
N MET A 437 -7.33 -24.37 -15.46
CA MET A 437 -6.39 -23.62 -16.32
C MET A 437 -6.10 -22.19 -15.84
N LYS A 438 -6.82 -21.67 -14.82
CA LYS A 438 -6.71 -20.25 -14.40
C LYS A 438 -5.39 -19.87 -13.71
N ILE A 439 -4.57 -20.83 -13.29
CA ILE A 439 -3.30 -20.59 -12.58
C ILE A 439 -2.19 -20.10 -13.53
N LYS A 440 -2.33 -20.25 -14.85
CA LYS A 440 -1.27 -20.01 -15.85
C LYS A 440 -0.92 -18.54 -16.14
N HIS A 441 -1.62 -17.56 -15.57
CA HIS A 441 -1.31 -16.14 -15.84
C HIS A 441 -0.32 -15.53 -14.83
N PHE A 442 -0.21 -16.08 -13.63
CA PHE A 442 0.83 -15.71 -12.65
C PHE A 442 2.08 -16.59 -12.74
N VAL A 443 1.99 -17.72 -13.43
CA VAL A 443 3.07 -18.68 -13.59
C VAL A 443 3.40 -18.79 -15.08
N LEU A 444 4.47 -18.11 -15.49
CA LEU A 444 5.08 -18.26 -16.79
C LEU A 444 6.20 -19.30 -16.67
N GLU A 445 5.98 -20.48 -17.24
CA GLU A 445 7.00 -21.51 -17.31
C GLU A 445 7.93 -21.20 -18.50
N ILE A 446 9.16 -20.77 -18.19
CA ILE A 446 10.21 -20.50 -19.17
C ILE A 446 11.15 -21.71 -19.19
N HIS A 447 11.43 -22.28 -20.36
CA HIS A 447 12.22 -23.51 -20.48
C HIS A 447 13.46 -23.34 -21.38
N GLY A 448 14.51 -24.13 -21.10
CA GLY A 448 15.70 -24.25 -21.94
C GLY A 448 16.49 -22.94 -22.10
N ARG A 449 16.77 -22.57 -23.36
CA ARG A 449 17.69 -21.48 -23.74
C ARG A 449 17.22 -20.08 -23.31
N GLU A 450 15.92 -19.85 -23.25
CA GLU A 450 15.35 -18.55 -22.84
C GLU A 450 15.56 -18.26 -21.35
N ALA A 451 15.38 -19.27 -20.50
CA ALA A 451 15.63 -19.15 -19.07
C ALA A 451 17.11 -18.86 -18.79
N SER A 452 18.02 -19.57 -19.48
CA SER A 452 19.45 -19.30 -19.38
C SER A 452 19.80 -17.88 -19.83
N ARG A 453 19.25 -17.40 -20.95
CA ARG A 453 19.45 -16.01 -21.42
C ARG A 453 18.96 -14.97 -20.42
N LEU A 454 17.79 -15.19 -19.80
CA LEU A 454 17.26 -14.27 -18.79
C LEU A 454 18.18 -14.22 -17.56
N ASN A 455 18.63 -15.38 -17.06
CA ASN A 455 19.55 -15.46 -15.93
C ASN A 455 20.88 -14.76 -16.23
N THR A 456 21.44 -14.93 -17.43
CA THR A 456 22.67 -14.22 -17.83
C THR A 456 22.45 -12.71 -17.87
N ARG A 457 21.32 -12.23 -18.43
CA ARG A 457 20.98 -10.81 -18.42
C ARG A 457 20.81 -10.25 -17.00
N GLU A 458 20.12 -10.98 -16.12
CA GLU A 458 19.96 -10.59 -14.71
C GLU A 458 21.30 -10.55 -13.98
N ALA A 459 22.19 -11.52 -14.20
CA ALA A 459 23.51 -11.56 -13.61
C ALA A 459 24.38 -10.38 -14.04
N ILE A 460 24.44 -10.07 -15.34
CA ILE A 460 25.18 -8.91 -15.87
C ILE A 460 24.62 -7.61 -15.27
N GLN A 461 23.29 -7.47 -15.19
CA GLN A 461 22.68 -6.27 -14.61
C GLN A 461 22.98 -6.15 -13.12
N LYS A 462 22.97 -7.25 -12.37
CA LYS A 462 23.38 -7.29 -10.97
C LYS A 462 24.84 -6.85 -10.79
N GLU A 463 25.76 -7.35 -11.61
CA GLU A 463 27.17 -6.97 -11.56
C GLU A 463 27.37 -5.49 -11.86
N ASN A 464 26.68 -4.95 -12.88
CA ASN A 464 26.71 -3.53 -13.20
C ASN A 464 26.20 -2.66 -12.04
N ILE A 465 25.12 -3.07 -11.38
CA ILE A 465 24.57 -2.36 -10.21
C ILE A 465 25.56 -2.42 -9.04
N MET A 466 26.11 -3.60 -8.73
CA MET A 466 27.10 -3.77 -7.66
C MET A 466 28.36 -2.95 -7.93
N PHE A 467 28.84 -2.92 -9.17
CA PHE A 467 29.97 -2.11 -9.59
C PHE A 467 29.68 -0.61 -9.42
N ALA A 468 28.51 -0.15 -9.86
CA ALA A 468 28.10 1.24 -9.71
C ALA A 468 27.95 1.65 -8.23
N GLN A 469 27.41 0.78 -7.38
CA GLN A 469 27.34 1.00 -5.93
C GLN A 469 28.74 1.09 -5.31
N ASN A 470 29.63 0.15 -5.60
CA ASN A 470 31.01 0.17 -5.13
C ASN A 470 31.77 1.41 -5.61
N LYS A 471 31.52 1.86 -6.85
CA LYS A 471 32.10 3.10 -7.37
C LYS A 471 31.61 4.31 -6.58
N ARG A 472 30.29 4.43 -6.32
CA ARG A 472 29.71 5.52 -5.51
C ARG A 472 30.22 5.50 -4.06
N GLU A 473 30.38 4.34 -3.46
CA GLU A 473 30.95 4.22 -2.11
C GLU A 473 32.41 4.66 -2.08
N ARG A 474 33.20 4.28 -3.09
CA ARG A 474 34.57 4.78 -3.25
C ARG A 474 34.57 6.30 -3.44
N GLU A 475 33.68 6.85 -4.24
CA GLU A 475 33.62 8.30 -4.50
C GLU A 475 33.10 9.11 -3.30
N ARG A 476 32.51 8.46 -2.28
CA ARG A 476 32.06 9.13 -1.06
C ARG A 476 33.23 9.85 -0.38
N ASP A 477 33.02 11.11 0.00
CA ASP A 477 34.08 11.96 0.54
C ASP A 477 34.74 11.39 1.79
N SER A 478 34.00 10.64 2.61
CA SER A 478 34.54 9.92 3.76
C SER A 478 35.62 8.90 3.36
N GLU A 479 35.37 8.12 2.31
CA GLU A 479 36.30 7.10 1.81
C GLU A 479 37.45 7.71 1.00
N ARG A 480 37.21 8.85 0.34
CA ARG A 480 38.28 9.63 -0.30
C ARG A 480 39.21 10.23 0.75
N LEU A 481 38.66 10.85 1.78
CA LEU A 481 39.42 11.44 2.89
C LEU A 481 40.23 10.38 3.65
N LYS A 482 39.62 9.21 3.90
CA LYS A 482 40.31 8.08 4.52
C LYS A 482 41.51 7.63 3.66
N ARG A 483 41.35 7.53 2.34
CA ARG A 483 42.44 7.17 1.43
C ARG A 483 43.52 8.25 1.34
N THR A 484 43.15 9.54 1.34
CA THR A 484 44.16 10.61 1.37
C THR A 484 44.89 10.63 2.70
N SER A 485 44.21 10.37 3.83
CA SER A 485 44.83 10.24 5.14
C SER A 485 45.87 9.11 5.14
N VAL A 486 45.49 7.91 4.69
CA VAL A 486 46.42 6.76 4.61
C VAL A 486 47.61 7.06 3.70
N LYS A 487 47.39 7.78 2.59
CA LYS A 487 48.48 8.23 1.71
C LYS A 487 49.38 9.26 2.38
N VAL A 488 48.83 10.22 3.10
CA VAL A 488 49.59 11.21 3.89
C VAL A 488 50.41 10.51 4.97
N ASP A 489 49.84 9.55 5.68
CA ASP A 489 50.55 8.74 6.69
C ASP A 489 51.73 7.96 6.06
N SER A 490 51.53 7.41 4.85
CA SER A 490 52.61 6.75 4.10
C SER A 490 53.71 7.73 3.69
N VAL A 491 53.37 8.95 3.26
CA VAL A 491 54.34 9.99 2.91
C VAL A 491 55.09 10.48 4.15
N LEU A 492 54.38 10.65 5.28
CA LEU A 492 54.99 10.99 6.57
C LEU A 492 56.02 9.94 7.00
N LYS A 493 55.71 8.65 6.81
CA LYS A 493 56.66 7.57 7.08
C LYS A 493 57.90 7.64 6.18
N GLN A 494 57.71 7.85 4.87
CA GLN A 494 58.83 8.01 3.94
C GLN A 494 59.68 9.24 4.27
N MET A 495 59.05 10.35 4.67
CA MET A 495 59.76 11.56 5.08
C MET A 495 60.58 11.34 6.36
N ALA A 496 60.08 10.54 7.30
CA ALA A 496 60.84 10.13 8.48
C ALA A 496 62.08 9.29 8.11
N GLU A 497 61.94 8.35 7.17
CA GLU A 497 63.06 7.54 6.67
C GLU A 497 64.11 8.41 5.95
N ILE A 498 63.70 9.37 5.12
CA ILE A 498 64.60 10.33 4.45
C ILE A 498 65.34 11.19 5.48
N ARG A 499 64.63 11.67 6.52
CA ARG A 499 65.24 12.45 7.60
C ARG A 499 66.31 11.64 8.35
N ASP A 500 66.09 10.34 8.56
CA ASP A 500 67.08 9.45 9.15
C ASP A 500 68.28 9.22 8.22
N HIS A 501 68.06 9.13 6.90
CA HIS A 501 69.14 9.06 5.91
C HIS A 501 69.98 10.33 5.86
N ASP A 502 69.36 11.52 5.88
CA ASP A 502 70.07 12.81 5.94
C ASP A 502 70.92 12.90 7.21
N ARG A 503 70.36 12.48 8.36
CA ARG A 503 71.12 12.40 9.62
C ARG A 503 72.36 11.49 9.48
N ARG A 504 72.22 10.34 8.83
CA ARG A 504 73.35 9.42 8.56
C ARG A 504 74.37 10.01 7.61
N LEU A 505 73.94 10.70 6.55
CA LEU A 505 74.83 11.37 5.60
C LEU A 505 75.64 12.47 6.27
N ARG A 506 75.02 13.33 7.09
CA ARG A 506 75.74 14.35 7.87
C ARG A 506 76.75 13.74 8.84
N MET A 507 76.42 12.60 9.47
CA MET A 507 77.39 11.86 10.29
C MET A 507 78.55 11.29 9.47
N LEU A 508 78.33 10.95 8.20
CA LEU A 508 79.35 10.41 7.30
C LEU A 508 80.23 11.53 6.73
N GLU A 509 79.64 12.68 6.40
CA GLU A 509 80.32 13.90 5.97
C GLU A 509 81.25 14.42 7.06
N THR A 510 80.76 14.56 8.30
CA THR A 510 81.60 14.96 9.45
C THR A 510 82.76 13.99 9.70
N LYS A 511 82.55 12.68 9.54
CA LYS A 511 83.64 11.68 9.59
C LYS A 511 84.63 11.82 8.43
N LEU A 512 84.15 12.09 7.22
CA LEU A 512 85.00 12.31 6.04
C LEU A 512 85.85 13.57 6.20
N GLU A 513 85.24 14.68 6.65
CA GLU A 513 85.93 15.93 6.97
C GLU A 513 87.01 15.71 8.03
N TYR A 514 86.72 14.91 9.06
CA TYR A 514 87.71 14.50 10.06
C TYR A 514 88.86 13.71 9.43
N CYS A 515 88.57 12.68 8.62
CA CYS A 515 89.59 11.89 7.93
C CYS A 515 90.44 12.75 6.98
N SER A 516 89.83 13.66 6.22
CA SER A 516 90.52 14.60 5.34
C SER A 516 91.42 15.55 6.13
N SER A 517 90.92 16.06 7.25
CA SER A 517 91.70 16.92 8.16
C SER A 517 92.86 16.16 8.80
N ALA A 518 92.66 14.91 9.19
CA ALA A 518 93.69 14.04 9.74
C ALA A 518 94.75 13.68 8.69
N LEU A 519 94.34 13.36 7.45
CA LEU A 519 95.25 13.11 6.33
C LEU A 519 96.05 14.36 5.99
N SER A 520 95.41 15.53 5.89
CA SER A 520 96.10 16.81 5.69
C SER A 520 97.12 17.07 6.80
N TRP A 521 96.75 16.84 8.05
CA TRP A 521 97.66 16.95 9.19
C TRP A 521 98.81 15.94 9.09
N MET A 522 98.56 14.69 8.71
CA MET A 522 99.61 13.68 8.49
C MET A 522 100.55 14.08 7.35
N THR A 523 100.03 14.56 6.22
CA THR A 523 100.84 15.04 5.10
C THR A 523 101.67 16.24 5.49
N GLU A 524 101.13 17.17 6.28
CA GLU A 524 101.84 18.34 6.78
C GLU A 524 102.89 17.98 7.86
N ALA A 525 102.59 16.99 8.71
CA ALA A 525 103.55 16.45 9.67
C ALA A 525 104.70 15.70 8.96
N LEU A 526 104.41 14.96 7.89
CA LEU A 526 105.41 14.26 7.07
C LEU A 526 106.22 15.22 6.19
N SER A 527 105.63 16.30 5.66
CA SER A 527 106.37 17.32 4.89
C SER A 527 107.29 18.15 5.78
N GLN A 528 106.97 18.29 7.07
CA GLN A 528 107.77 18.99 8.06
C GLN A 528 108.93 18.16 8.66
N SER A 529 109.14 16.90 8.22
CA SER A 529 110.40 16.20 8.49
C SER A 529 111.46 16.65 7.46
N ASN A 530 112.33 17.61 7.81
CA ASN A 530 113.51 17.26 8.58
C ASN A 530 114.04 18.31 9.58
N LEU A 531 113.39 19.46 9.86
CA LEU A 531 114.04 20.45 10.76
C LEU A 531 113.14 21.43 11.55
N ILE A 532 111.80 21.34 11.51
CA ILE A 532 110.92 22.26 12.28
C ILE A 532 109.72 21.50 12.87
N LYS A 533 109.53 21.60 14.20
CA LYS A 533 108.45 20.95 14.97
C LYS A 533 107.06 21.34 14.45
N THR A 534 106.19 20.34 14.29
CA THR A 534 104.78 20.49 13.87
C THR A 534 104.00 21.42 14.79
N THR A 535 103.45 22.50 14.23
CA THR A 535 102.77 23.61 14.92
C THR A 535 101.28 23.38 15.20
N ARG A 536 100.71 22.21 14.89
CA ARG A 536 99.29 21.91 15.13
C ARG A 536 99.07 20.56 15.85
N PRO A 537 98.23 20.51 16.90
CA PRO A 537 97.83 19.25 17.54
C PRO A 537 96.99 18.39 16.56
N PRO A 538 96.98 17.04 16.71
CA PRO A 538 96.18 16.17 15.86
C PRO A 538 94.69 16.50 16.01
N PRO A 539 93.89 16.44 14.93
CA PRO A 539 92.47 16.66 15.02
C PRO A 539 91.86 15.61 15.97
N SER A 540 91.06 16.05 16.94
CA SER A 540 90.28 15.16 17.79
C SER A 540 88.87 15.00 17.22
N LEU A 541 88.39 13.76 17.15
CA LEU A 541 87.00 13.49 16.75
C LEU A 541 86.11 14.08 17.85
N ARG A 542 85.38 15.17 17.57
CA ARG A 542 84.34 15.65 18.48
C ARG A 542 83.31 14.54 18.63
N ASP A 543 83.17 13.99 19.83
CA ASP A 543 82.07 13.09 20.15
C ASP A 543 80.74 13.80 19.86
N LEU A 544 80.05 13.33 18.81
CA LEU A 544 78.70 13.72 18.48
C LEU A 544 77.79 13.17 19.57
N THR A 545 77.50 14.01 20.57
CA THR A 545 76.38 13.78 21.48
C THR A 545 75.12 13.65 20.63
N PRO A 546 74.31 12.58 20.80
CA PRO A 546 73.09 12.44 20.02
C PRO A 546 72.15 13.58 20.42
N LEU A 547 71.87 14.50 19.49
CA LEU A 547 70.70 15.37 19.59
C LEU A 547 69.48 14.48 19.84
N SER A 548 68.92 14.64 21.04
CA SER A 548 67.68 14.07 21.49
C SER A 548 66.54 14.47 20.54
N PRO A 549 65.54 13.61 20.34
CA PRO A 549 64.37 13.98 19.55
C PRO A 549 63.51 14.92 20.40
N THR A 550 63.55 16.22 20.11
CA THR A 550 62.48 17.13 20.53
C THR A 550 61.28 16.87 19.62
N SER A 551 60.23 16.32 20.26
CA SER A 551 58.79 16.33 19.91
C SER A 551 58.40 16.52 18.46
#